data_AF-A0A1Y4WJQ1-F1
#
_entry.id   AF-A0A1Y4WJQ1-F1
#
_cell.length_a   1.000
_cell.length_b   1.000
_cell.length_c   1.000
_cell.angle_alpha   90.00
_cell.angle_beta   90.00
_cell.angle_gamma   90.00
#
_symmetry.space_group_name_H-M   'P 1'
#
loop_
_entity.id
_entity.type
_entity.pdbx_description
1 polymer ?
#
loop_
_entity_poly.entity_id
_entity_poly.type
_entity_poly.pdbx_seq_one_letter_code
_entity_poly.pdbx_strand_id
1 'polypeptide(L)'
;MRPAGAIFDLDGTLTDSMYIWDWVPGELVRRLGGTPPPDLAYTIREMDRREAADYLIRTFRLPLDGAQLMEKVNALVDGEYRDKVPLKPGARTLLRRLKELDIPCAIATASETRQAQQAMERLGLWDCFSFAISSTQYGPKTSPDLYWEAARRLGTAPELTLVFEDALHAARSARAGGFLVVGVYDPSAQGDREQMKLVSNWYLEALDDPEFLDQLR
;
A
#
# COMPACT_ATOMS: atom_id res chain seq x y z
N MET A 1 -8.63 19.38 13.08
CA MET A 1 -9.25 19.36 11.74
C MET A 1 -10.19 18.17 11.70
N ARG A 2 -11.33 18.29 11.02
CA ARG A 2 -12.24 17.15 10.87
C ARG A 2 -12.25 16.70 9.41
N PRO A 3 -11.43 15.71 9.01
CA PRO A 3 -11.44 15.21 7.65
C PRO A 3 -12.80 14.59 7.34
N ALA A 4 -13.23 14.69 6.09
CA ALA A 4 -14.47 14.09 5.61
C ALA A 4 -14.31 12.60 5.26
N GLY A 5 -13.07 12.14 5.04
CA GLY A 5 -12.75 10.74 4.75
C GLY A 5 -11.26 10.46 4.87
N ALA A 6 -10.91 9.17 4.85
CA ALA A 6 -9.53 8.72 4.85
C ALA A 6 -9.32 7.57 3.85
N ILE A 7 -8.23 7.63 3.10
CA ILE A 7 -7.81 6.62 2.14
C ILE A 7 -6.45 6.11 2.62
N PHE A 8 -6.32 4.80 2.71
CA PHE A 8 -5.10 4.15 3.18
C PHE A 8 -4.49 3.33 2.06
N ASP A 9 -3.19 3.49 1.85
CA ASP A 9 -2.43 2.38 1.31
C ASP A 9 -2.41 1.18 2.27
N LEU A 10 -2.13 0.00 1.74
CA LEU A 10 -2.02 -1.23 2.51
C LEU A 10 -0.57 -1.50 2.94
N ASP A 11 0.34 -1.57 1.98
CA ASP A 11 1.62 -2.27 2.10
C ASP A 11 2.73 -1.30 2.48
N GLY A 12 3.24 -1.42 3.71
CA GLY A 12 4.11 -0.38 4.25
C GLY A 12 3.30 0.77 4.89
N THR A 13 1.97 0.74 4.84
CA THR A 13 1.13 1.75 5.47
C THR A 13 0.26 1.17 6.59
N LEU A 14 -0.68 0.28 6.27
CA LEU A 14 -1.53 -0.39 7.29
C LEU A 14 -0.91 -1.68 7.80
N THR A 15 -0.22 -2.39 6.93
CA THR A 15 0.43 -3.66 7.23
C THR A 15 1.94 -3.55 7.11
N ASP A 16 2.63 -4.19 8.04
CA ASP A 16 4.08 -4.35 7.96
C ASP A 16 4.35 -5.56 7.07
N SER A 17 4.31 -5.32 5.76
CA SER A 17 4.31 -6.34 4.70
C SER A 17 5.39 -6.14 3.65
N MET A 18 6.19 -5.07 3.72
CA MET A 18 7.19 -4.75 2.69
C MET A 18 8.26 -5.84 2.52
N TYR A 19 8.55 -6.59 3.58
CA TYR A 19 9.44 -7.76 3.51
C TYR A 19 8.97 -8.81 2.48
N ILE A 20 7.67 -8.89 2.20
CA ILE A 20 7.11 -9.85 1.23
C ILE A 20 7.63 -9.54 -0.17
N TRP A 21 7.66 -8.27 -0.53
CA TRP A 21 8.13 -7.80 -1.83
C TRP A 21 9.64 -7.96 -2.00
N ASP A 22 10.39 -8.09 -0.90
CA ASP A 22 11.82 -8.40 -0.92
C ASP A 22 12.10 -9.90 -1.20
N TRP A 23 11.33 -10.83 -0.62
CA TRP A 23 11.65 -12.26 -0.75
C TRP A 23 10.91 -12.96 -1.90
N VAL A 24 9.68 -12.54 -2.22
CA VAL A 24 8.82 -13.22 -3.22
C VAL A 24 9.47 -13.34 -4.59
N PRO A 25 10.11 -12.29 -5.17
CA PRO A 25 10.75 -12.42 -6.49
C PRO A 25 11.81 -13.50 -6.52
N GLY A 26 12.66 -13.57 -5.48
CA GLY A 26 13.70 -14.58 -5.36
C GLY A 26 13.12 -15.98 -5.18
N GLU A 27 12.12 -16.15 -4.30
CA GLU A 27 11.47 -17.44 -4.10
C GLU A 27 10.78 -17.95 -5.36
N LEU A 28 10.10 -17.06 -6.10
CA LEU A 28 9.46 -17.41 -7.36
C LEU A 28 10.46 -17.95 -8.37
N VAL A 29 11.59 -17.26 -8.54
CA VAL A 29 12.67 -17.71 -9.44
C VAL A 29 13.20 -19.09 -9.01
N ARG A 30 13.42 -19.31 -7.71
CA ARG A 30 13.86 -20.62 -7.18
C ARG A 30 12.85 -21.74 -7.46
N ARG A 31 11.56 -21.49 -7.23
CA ARG A 31 10.48 -22.47 -7.49
C ARG A 31 10.34 -22.83 -8.96
N LEU A 32 10.79 -21.95 -9.86
CA LEU A 32 10.81 -22.16 -11.30
C LEU A 32 12.17 -22.70 -11.81
N GLY A 33 13.06 -23.09 -10.90
CA GLY A 33 14.34 -23.73 -11.22
C GLY A 33 15.49 -22.75 -11.54
N GLY A 34 15.29 -21.44 -11.31
CA GLY A 34 16.32 -20.43 -11.48
C GLY A 34 17.14 -20.17 -10.22
N THR A 35 18.25 -19.46 -10.38
CA THR A 35 19.12 -19.00 -9.27
C THR A 35 19.08 -17.47 -9.22
N PRO A 36 18.26 -16.86 -8.35
CA PRO A 36 18.17 -15.40 -8.27
C PRO A 36 19.45 -14.83 -7.63
N PRO A 37 19.95 -13.67 -8.09
CA PRO A 37 20.98 -12.95 -7.38
C PRO A 37 20.43 -12.41 -6.04
N PRO A 38 21.28 -12.16 -5.04
CA PRO A 38 20.84 -11.72 -3.71
C PRO A 38 20.16 -10.35 -3.70
N ASP A 39 20.42 -9.52 -4.71
CA ASP A 39 19.90 -8.16 -4.90
C ASP A 39 18.73 -8.08 -5.90
N LEU A 40 18.09 -9.21 -6.22
CA LEU A 40 17.01 -9.24 -7.21
C LEU A 40 15.87 -8.27 -6.88
N ALA A 41 15.40 -8.25 -5.63
CA ALA A 41 14.34 -7.33 -5.21
C ALA A 41 14.75 -5.87 -5.35
N TYR A 42 16.00 -5.54 -4.99
CA TYR A 42 16.54 -4.20 -5.18
C TYR A 42 16.60 -3.80 -6.66
N THR A 43 16.88 -4.75 -7.55
CA THR A 43 16.96 -4.53 -9.00
C THR A 43 15.61 -4.20 -9.61
N ILE A 44 14.54 -4.86 -9.16
CA ILE A 44 13.19 -4.69 -9.72
C ILE A 44 12.34 -3.66 -8.96
N ARG A 45 12.82 -3.15 -7.82
CA ARG A 45 12.11 -2.19 -6.94
C ARG A 45 11.58 -0.95 -7.65
N GLU A 46 12.31 -0.46 -8.66
CA GLU A 46 11.96 0.77 -9.39
C GLU A 46 11.15 0.47 -10.67
N MET A 47 10.97 -0.81 -11.00
CA MET A 47 10.18 -1.24 -12.15
C MET A 47 8.70 -1.27 -11.79
N ASP A 48 7.84 -0.95 -12.76
CA ASP A 48 6.43 -1.25 -12.61
C ASP A 48 6.17 -2.78 -12.62
N ARG A 49 4.94 -3.18 -12.28
CA ARG A 49 4.56 -4.59 -12.18
C ARG A 49 4.78 -5.38 -13.47
N ARG A 50 4.57 -4.77 -14.63
CA ARG A 50 4.75 -5.40 -15.95
C ARG A 50 6.23 -5.47 -16.29
N GLU A 51 6.97 -4.38 -16.09
CA GLU A 51 8.42 -4.32 -16.30
C GLU A 51 9.16 -5.34 -15.45
N ALA A 52 8.79 -5.48 -14.17
CA ALA A 52 9.36 -6.48 -13.27
C ALA A 52 9.05 -7.91 -13.74
N ALA A 53 7.81 -8.19 -14.16
CA ALA A 53 7.43 -9.51 -14.68
C ALA A 53 8.22 -9.86 -15.96
N ASP A 54 8.30 -8.93 -16.91
CA ASP A 54 9.05 -9.11 -18.16
C ASP A 54 10.55 -9.28 -17.90
N TYR A 55 11.10 -8.53 -16.95
CA TYR A 55 12.48 -8.67 -16.49
C TYR A 55 12.75 -10.07 -15.94
N LEU A 56 11.91 -10.58 -15.04
CA LEU A 56 12.06 -11.92 -14.45
C LEU A 56 11.98 -13.01 -15.51
N ILE A 57 10.97 -12.95 -16.39
CA ILE A 57 10.77 -13.94 -17.46
C ILE A 57 12.00 -13.99 -18.38
N ARG A 58 12.45 -12.82 -18.85
CA ARG A 58 13.57 -12.72 -19.80
C ARG A 58 14.90 -13.13 -19.15
N THR A 59 15.17 -12.66 -17.94
CA THR A 59 16.47 -12.85 -17.25
C THR A 59 16.67 -14.31 -16.86
N PHE A 60 15.62 -14.97 -16.35
CA PHE A 60 15.71 -16.35 -15.87
C PHE A 60 15.17 -17.38 -16.88
N ARG A 61 14.77 -16.94 -18.08
CA ARG A 61 14.18 -17.77 -19.15
C ARG A 61 13.02 -18.63 -18.62
N LEU A 62 12.15 -18.00 -17.83
CA LEU A 62 11.04 -18.70 -17.18
C LEU A 62 10.03 -19.16 -18.26
N PRO A 63 9.51 -20.40 -18.18
CA PRO A 63 8.58 -20.94 -19.17
C PRO A 63 7.13 -20.47 -18.90
N LEU A 64 6.94 -19.16 -18.72
CA LEU A 64 5.67 -18.54 -18.36
C LEU A 64 5.48 -17.23 -19.12
N ASP A 65 4.23 -16.84 -19.36
CA ASP A 65 3.89 -15.47 -19.69
C ASP A 65 3.71 -14.60 -18.42
N GLY A 66 3.53 -13.29 -18.61
CA GLY A 66 3.35 -12.34 -17.50
C GLY A 66 2.12 -12.64 -16.64
N ALA A 67 1.02 -13.13 -17.22
CA ALA A 67 -0.19 -13.44 -16.46
C ALA A 67 0.02 -14.65 -15.54
N GLN A 68 0.64 -15.71 -16.07
CA GLN A 68 0.99 -16.91 -15.29
C GLN A 68 2.04 -16.61 -14.21
N LEU A 69 2.99 -15.73 -14.49
CA LEU A 69 3.95 -15.27 -13.49
C LEU A 69 3.23 -14.55 -12.35
N MET A 70 2.32 -13.63 -12.68
CA MET A 70 1.57 -12.88 -11.69
C MET A 70 0.61 -13.74 -10.87
N GLU A 71 0.03 -14.79 -11.46
CA GLU A 71 -0.75 -15.77 -10.71
C GLU A 71 0.09 -16.46 -9.63
N LYS A 72 1.33 -16.84 -9.96
CA LYS A 72 2.26 -17.45 -8.99
C LYS A 72 2.72 -16.48 -7.91
N VAL A 73 3.00 -15.22 -8.27
CA VAL A 73 3.29 -14.15 -7.29
C VAL A 73 2.11 -14.00 -6.33
N ASN A 74 0.90 -13.84 -6.87
CA ASN A 74 -0.31 -13.67 -6.07
C ASN A 74 -0.55 -14.86 -5.15
N ALA A 75 -0.32 -16.10 -5.60
CA ALA A 75 -0.47 -17.29 -4.76
C ALA A 75 0.49 -17.32 -3.56
N LEU A 76 1.71 -16.78 -3.72
CA LEU A 76 2.67 -16.64 -2.61
C LEU A 76 2.22 -15.56 -1.62
N VAL A 77 1.84 -14.40 -2.16
CA VAL A 77 1.40 -13.23 -1.39
C VAL A 77 0.12 -13.54 -0.62
N ASP A 78 -0.87 -14.21 -1.23
CA ASP A 78 -2.15 -14.54 -0.60
C ASP A 78 -1.99 -15.27 0.73
N GLY A 79 -1.06 -16.22 0.82
CA GLY A 79 -0.81 -16.96 2.06
C GLY A 79 -0.31 -16.05 3.18
N GLU A 80 0.57 -15.10 2.87
CA GLU A 80 1.09 -14.17 3.86
C GLU A 80 0.01 -13.22 4.39
N TYR A 81 -0.84 -12.67 3.52
CA TYR A 81 -1.86 -11.69 3.91
C TYR A 81 -2.99 -12.38 4.68
N ARG A 82 -3.41 -13.55 4.19
CA ARG A 82 -4.43 -14.36 4.84
C ARG A 82 -3.99 -14.86 6.21
N ASP A 83 -2.71 -15.20 6.41
CA ASP A 83 -2.31 -16.00 7.58
C ASP A 83 -1.35 -15.28 8.55
N LYS A 84 -0.51 -14.33 8.10
CA LYS A 84 0.69 -13.91 8.87
C LYS A 84 0.90 -12.41 9.04
N VAL A 85 0.66 -11.62 8.00
CA VAL A 85 1.05 -10.19 7.95
C VAL A 85 0.58 -9.42 9.18
N PRO A 86 1.48 -8.78 9.95
CA PRO A 86 1.08 -7.96 11.08
C PRO A 86 0.62 -6.56 10.64
N LEU A 87 -0.06 -5.86 11.55
CA LEU A 87 -0.36 -4.44 11.40
C LEU A 87 0.90 -3.61 11.64
N LYS A 88 0.96 -2.46 10.98
CA LYS A 88 1.88 -1.38 11.35
C LYS A 88 1.58 -0.86 12.76
N PRO A 89 2.59 -0.37 13.51
CA PRO A 89 2.39 0.26 14.81
C PRO A 89 1.29 1.32 14.77
N GLY A 90 0.35 1.24 15.71
CA GLY A 90 -0.74 2.21 15.84
C GLY A 90 -1.90 2.08 14.85
N ALA A 91 -1.80 1.26 13.80
CA ALA A 91 -2.82 1.18 12.74
C ALA A 91 -4.22 0.85 13.30
N ARG A 92 -4.28 -0.09 14.25
CA ARG A 92 -5.53 -0.46 14.95
C ARG A 92 -6.15 0.72 15.68
N THR A 93 -5.34 1.46 16.43
CA THR A 93 -5.79 2.61 17.23
C THR A 93 -6.35 3.70 16.33
N LEU A 94 -5.63 4.07 15.27
CA LEU A 94 -6.08 5.07 14.31
C LEU A 94 -7.39 4.67 13.63
N LEU A 95 -7.48 3.45 13.09
CA LEU A 95 -8.68 2.99 12.39
C LEU A 95 -9.91 2.96 13.30
N ARG A 96 -9.75 2.51 14.55
CA ARG A 96 -10.84 2.54 15.54
C ARG A 96 -11.23 3.97 15.89
N ARG A 97 -10.25 4.88 16.02
CA ARG A 97 -10.50 6.30 16.26
C ARG A 97 -11.27 6.96 15.13
N LEU A 98 -10.91 6.72 13.87
CA LEU A 98 -11.63 7.24 12.71
C LEU A 98 -13.06 6.70 12.64
N LYS A 99 -13.25 5.41 12.98
CA LYS A 99 -14.57 4.80 13.08
C LYS A 99 -15.44 5.44 14.18
N GLU A 100 -14.89 5.72 15.36
CA GLU A 100 -15.59 6.43 16.44
C GLU A 100 -16.03 7.86 16.06
N LEU A 101 -15.32 8.48 15.12
CA LEU A 101 -15.59 9.84 14.63
C LEU A 101 -16.53 9.86 13.41
N ASP A 102 -17.03 8.69 13.00
CA ASP A 102 -17.83 8.47 11.79
C ASP A 102 -17.12 8.94 10.50
N ILE A 103 -15.79 8.82 10.44
CA ILE A 103 -15.00 9.16 9.26
C ILE A 103 -14.91 7.93 8.35
N PRO A 104 -15.51 7.96 7.14
CA PRO A 104 -15.51 6.81 6.23
C PRO A 104 -14.09 6.58 5.68
N CYS A 105 -13.67 5.31 5.69
CA CYS A 105 -12.33 4.90 5.27
C CYS A 105 -12.39 3.97 4.05
N ALA A 106 -11.38 4.05 3.18
CA ALA A 106 -11.16 3.10 2.09
C ALA A 106 -9.70 2.67 2.02
N ILE A 107 -9.46 1.50 1.41
CA ILE A 107 -8.11 1.06 1.05
C ILE A 107 -7.89 1.33 -0.44
N ALA A 108 -6.75 1.91 -0.79
CA ALA A 108 -6.26 2.08 -2.16
C ALA A 108 -4.87 1.45 -2.25
N THR A 109 -4.75 0.26 -2.85
CA THR A 109 -3.53 -0.56 -2.80
C THR A 109 -2.97 -0.88 -4.19
N ALA A 110 -1.67 -1.18 -4.29
CA ALA A 110 -1.08 -1.79 -5.49
C ALA A 110 -1.32 -3.32 -5.59
N SER A 111 -1.69 -3.93 -4.47
CA SER A 111 -2.04 -5.35 -4.34
C SER A 111 -3.49 -5.62 -4.78
N GLU A 112 -3.90 -6.89 -4.80
CA GLU A 112 -5.29 -7.22 -5.14
C GLU A 112 -6.25 -6.81 -4.02
N THR A 113 -7.45 -6.32 -4.35
CA THR A 113 -8.45 -5.93 -3.34
C THR A 113 -8.83 -7.08 -2.41
N ARG A 114 -8.84 -8.32 -2.93
CA ARG A 114 -9.08 -9.53 -2.12
C ARG A 114 -8.00 -9.77 -1.06
N GLN A 115 -6.74 -9.41 -1.33
CA GLN A 115 -5.63 -9.56 -0.39
C GLN A 115 -5.76 -8.56 0.75
N ALA A 116 -6.12 -7.31 0.42
CA ALA A 116 -6.44 -6.28 1.41
C ALA A 116 -7.59 -6.72 2.33
N GLN A 117 -8.68 -7.21 1.74
CA GLN A 117 -9.84 -7.70 2.48
C GLN A 117 -9.47 -8.88 3.40
N GLN A 118 -8.79 -9.91 2.87
CA GLN A 118 -8.38 -11.07 3.67
C GLN A 118 -7.50 -10.70 4.86
N ALA A 119 -6.52 -9.79 4.66
CA ALA A 119 -5.67 -9.31 5.74
C ALA A 119 -6.50 -8.58 6.80
N MET A 120 -7.35 -7.64 6.39
CA MET A 120 -8.14 -6.83 7.33
C MET A 120 -9.24 -7.64 8.04
N GLU A 121 -9.81 -8.66 7.39
CA GLU A 121 -10.75 -9.60 8.02
C GLU A 121 -10.06 -10.42 9.12
N ARG A 122 -8.91 -11.04 8.81
CA ARG A 122 -8.12 -11.77 9.82
C ARG A 122 -7.75 -10.85 11.00
N LEU A 123 -7.36 -9.62 10.70
CA LEU A 123 -6.92 -8.64 11.70
C LEU A 123 -8.08 -7.99 12.47
N GLY A 124 -9.33 -8.32 12.12
CA GLY A 124 -10.54 -7.81 12.78
C GLY A 124 -10.73 -6.31 12.60
N LEU A 125 -10.45 -5.80 11.39
CA LEU A 125 -10.49 -4.37 11.04
C LEU A 125 -11.19 -4.08 9.71
N TRP A 126 -11.65 -5.11 8.98
CA TRP A 126 -12.39 -4.89 7.74
C TRP A 126 -13.66 -4.04 7.96
N ASP A 127 -14.26 -4.14 9.14
CA ASP A 127 -15.41 -3.35 9.56
C ASP A 127 -15.12 -1.84 9.71
N CYS A 128 -13.86 -1.41 9.60
CA CYS A 128 -13.47 0.01 9.56
C CYS A 128 -13.49 0.59 8.15
N PHE A 129 -13.63 -0.22 7.10
CA PHE A 129 -13.54 0.23 5.72
C PHE A 129 -14.87 0.09 4.98
N SER A 130 -15.18 1.07 4.15
CA SER A 130 -16.32 1.03 3.24
C SER A 130 -16.06 0.10 2.05
N PHE A 131 -14.81 0.09 1.55
CA PHE A 131 -14.37 -0.75 0.42
C PHE A 131 -12.84 -0.72 0.27
N ALA A 132 -12.32 -1.57 -0.62
CA ALA A 132 -10.96 -1.50 -1.15
C ALA A 132 -10.99 -1.34 -2.67
N ILE A 133 -10.03 -0.59 -3.23
CA ILE A 133 -9.75 -0.49 -4.67
C ILE A 133 -8.27 -0.76 -4.94
N SER A 134 -7.96 -1.19 -6.16
CA SER A 134 -6.61 -1.55 -6.57
C SER A 134 -6.15 -0.77 -7.79
N SER A 135 -4.86 -0.44 -7.84
CA SER A 135 -4.20 0.11 -9.02
C SER A 135 -4.29 -0.81 -10.24
N THR A 136 -4.57 -2.10 -10.06
CA THR A 136 -4.83 -3.04 -11.17
C THR A 136 -6.06 -2.65 -11.99
N GLN A 137 -7.01 -1.94 -11.38
CA GLN A 137 -8.26 -1.51 -12.01
C GLN A 137 -8.22 -0.04 -12.47
N TYR A 138 -7.46 0.81 -11.78
CA TYR A 138 -7.47 2.27 -11.98
C TYR A 138 -6.14 2.85 -12.47
N GLY A 139 -5.13 2.00 -12.72
CA GLY A 139 -3.81 2.43 -13.14
C GLY A 139 -2.85 2.65 -11.96
N PRO A 140 -1.55 2.85 -12.25
CA PRO A 140 -0.50 2.96 -11.24
C PRO A 140 -0.67 4.20 -10.36
N LYS A 141 -0.11 4.17 -9.14
CA LYS A 141 -0.10 5.30 -8.20
C LYS A 141 0.85 6.45 -8.60
N THR A 142 1.19 6.55 -9.88
CA THR A 142 1.96 7.67 -10.45
C THR A 142 1.07 8.83 -10.88
N SER A 143 -0.26 8.61 -10.90
CA SER A 143 -1.28 9.63 -11.09
C SER A 143 -2.34 9.57 -9.98
N PRO A 144 -3.10 10.66 -9.74
CA PRO A 144 -4.09 10.73 -8.65
C PRO A 144 -5.40 9.95 -8.90
N ASP A 145 -5.56 9.31 -10.07
CA ASP A 145 -6.82 8.70 -10.51
C ASP A 145 -7.40 7.69 -9.49
N LEU A 146 -6.55 6.84 -8.91
CA LEU A 146 -6.94 5.88 -7.88
C LEU A 146 -7.52 6.59 -6.64
N TYR A 147 -6.88 7.66 -6.18
CA TYR A 147 -7.33 8.43 -5.02
C TYR A 147 -8.61 9.21 -5.30
N TRP A 148 -8.73 9.80 -6.50
CA TRP A 148 -9.96 10.46 -6.92
C TRP A 148 -11.14 9.50 -6.97
N GLU A 149 -10.95 8.28 -7.47
CA GLU A 149 -12.01 7.27 -7.47
C GLU A 149 -12.39 6.85 -6.05
N ALA A 150 -11.42 6.66 -5.15
CA ALA A 150 -11.71 6.38 -3.74
C ALA A 150 -12.51 7.51 -3.09
N ALA A 151 -12.08 8.76 -3.24
CA ALA A 151 -12.79 9.93 -2.70
C ALA A 151 -14.19 10.06 -3.27
N ARG A 152 -14.36 9.86 -4.59
CA ARG A 152 -15.67 9.88 -5.26
C ARG A 152 -16.63 8.85 -4.67
N ARG A 153 -16.15 7.64 -4.38
CA ARG A 153 -16.96 6.58 -3.74
C ARG A 153 -17.22 6.82 -2.26
N LEU A 154 -16.28 7.43 -1.55
CA LEU A 154 -16.48 7.88 -0.16
C LEU A 154 -17.45 9.07 -0.08
N GLY A 155 -17.65 9.80 -1.19
CA GLY A 155 -18.46 11.01 -1.23
C GLY A 155 -17.74 12.23 -0.64
N THR A 156 -16.42 12.27 -0.73
CA THR A 156 -15.58 13.29 -0.08
C THR A 156 -14.82 14.14 -1.10
N ALA A 157 -14.53 15.39 -0.73
CA ALA A 157 -13.67 16.27 -1.52
C ALA A 157 -12.18 15.98 -1.23
N PRO A 158 -11.27 16.01 -2.22
CA PRO A 158 -9.85 15.72 -2.01
C PRO A 158 -9.22 16.56 -0.88
N GLU A 159 -9.51 17.86 -0.83
CA GLU A 159 -8.96 18.80 0.16
C GLU A 159 -9.45 18.54 1.61
N LEU A 160 -10.46 17.69 1.78
CA LEU A 160 -10.98 17.22 3.07
C LEU A 160 -10.69 15.74 3.31
N THR A 161 -9.94 15.08 2.43
CA THR A 161 -9.68 13.64 2.51
C THR A 161 -8.21 13.39 2.83
N LEU A 162 -7.96 12.61 3.88
CA LEU A 162 -6.61 12.16 4.21
C LEU A 162 -6.18 11.01 3.29
N VAL A 163 -4.94 11.01 2.84
CA VAL A 163 -4.30 9.87 2.16
C VAL A 163 -3.07 9.45 2.97
N PHE A 164 -3.07 8.21 3.46
CA PHE A 164 -1.94 7.63 4.19
C PHE A 164 -1.10 6.78 3.23
N GLU A 165 0.19 7.08 3.14
CA GLU A 165 1.13 6.46 2.19
C GLU A 165 2.55 6.41 2.75
N ASP A 166 3.27 5.33 2.47
CA ASP A 166 4.71 5.17 2.75
C ASP A 166 5.57 5.39 1.49
N ALA A 167 4.99 5.24 0.30
CA ALA A 167 5.72 5.37 -0.95
C ALA A 167 5.73 6.83 -1.47
N LEU A 168 6.92 7.41 -1.63
CA LEU A 168 7.08 8.83 -2.01
C LEU A 168 6.37 9.20 -3.32
N HIS A 169 6.45 8.32 -4.33
CA HIS A 169 5.81 8.58 -5.62
C HIS A 169 4.28 8.63 -5.51
N ALA A 170 3.71 7.78 -4.65
CA ALA A 170 2.27 7.71 -4.40
C ALA A 170 1.79 8.88 -3.52
N ALA A 171 2.58 9.29 -2.52
CA ALA A 171 2.34 10.51 -1.77
C ALA A 171 2.35 11.76 -2.66
N ARG A 172 3.27 11.84 -3.64
CA ARG A 172 3.31 12.94 -4.62
C ARG A 172 2.07 12.97 -5.51
N SER A 173 1.59 11.81 -5.98
CA SER A 173 0.39 11.76 -6.80
C SER A 173 -0.86 12.13 -5.99
N ALA A 174 -1.00 11.67 -4.75
CA ALA A 174 -2.04 12.13 -3.83
C ALA A 174 -2.01 13.64 -3.61
N ARG A 175 -0.82 14.21 -3.33
CA ARG A 175 -0.64 15.66 -3.17
C ARG A 175 -1.05 16.43 -4.43
N ALA A 176 -0.65 15.96 -5.61
CA ALA A 176 -1.05 16.55 -6.89
C ALA A 176 -2.56 16.45 -7.15
N GLY A 177 -3.22 15.42 -6.59
CA GLY A 177 -4.66 15.25 -6.62
C GLY A 177 -5.45 16.17 -5.68
N GLY A 178 -4.78 17.01 -4.89
CA GLY A 178 -5.41 17.93 -3.93
C GLY A 178 -5.66 17.33 -2.55
N PHE A 179 -5.16 16.12 -2.28
CA PHE A 179 -5.35 15.44 -1.01
C PHE A 179 -4.48 15.98 0.12
N LEU A 180 -4.92 15.74 1.35
CA LEU A 180 -4.13 15.92 2.55
C LEU A 180 -3.31 14.66 2.81
N VAL A 181 -1.99 14.75 2.68
CA VAL A 181 -1.13 13.58 2.70
C VAL A 181 -0.55 13.34 4.09
N VAL A 182 -0.66 12.11 4.58
CA VAL A 182 -0.01 11.62 5.79
C VAL A 182 1.04 10.59 5.38
N GLY A 183 2.30 10.99 5.42
CA GLY A 183 3.41 10.07 5.18
C GLY A 183 3.55 9.11 6.37
N VAL A 184 3.71 7.82 6.09
CA VAL A 184 3.89 6.78 7.10
C VAL A 184 5.30 6.21 6.99
N TYR A 185 5.98 6.07 8.12
CA TYR A 185 7.32 5.49 8.14
C TYR A 185 7.30 4.01 7.76
N ASP A 186 8.14 3.63 6.80
CA ASP A 186 8.55 2.26 6.53
C ASP A 186 10.08 2.18 6.33
N PRO A 187 10.76 1.15 6.88
CA PRO A 187 12.18 0.92 6.61
C PRO A 187 12.53 0.84 5.12
N SER A 188 11.66 0.28 4.27
CA SER A 188 11.89 0.19 2.81
C SER A 188 11.93 1.55 2.13
N ALA A 189 11.30 2.57 2.73
CA ALA A 189 11.23 3.94 2.24
C ALA A 189 12.19 4.90 2.98
N GLN A 190 13.13 4.38 3.81
CA GLN A 190 14.04 5.20 4.62
C GLN A 190 14.84 6.23 3.79
N GLY A 191 15.22 5.88 2.55
CA GLY A 191 15.97 6.77 1.65
C GLY A 191 15.18 7.99 1.19
N ASP A 192 13.85 7.91 1.22
CA ASP A 192 12.93 8.96 0.76
C ASP A 192 12.36 9.82 1.91
N ARG A 193 12.77 9.55 3.16
CA ARG A 193 12.15 10.13 4.37
C ARG A 193 12.07 11.66 4.34
N GLU A 194 13.15 12.34 3.97
CA GLU A 194 13.17 13.81 3.99
C GLU A 194 12.26 14.40 2.90
N GLN A 195 12.24 13.79 1.72
CA GLN A 195 11.34 14.16 0.63
C GLN A 195 9.88 13.85 0.98
N MET A 196 9.62 12.75 1.69
CA MET A 196 8.28 12.40 2.15
C MET A 196 7.73 13.44 3.12
N LYS A 197 8.54 13.91 4.08
CA LYS A 197 8.18 15.00 4.99
C LYS A 197 7.86 16.31 4.25
N LEU A 198 8.57 16.62 3.17
CA LEU A 198 8.31 17.83 2.37
C LEU A 198 7.01 17.76 1.57
N VAL A 199 6.62 16.56 1.13
CA VAL A 199 5.39 16.36 0.34
C VAL A 199 4.16 16.23 1.24
N SER A 200 4.33 15.69 2.44
CA SER A 200 3.24 15.35 3.35
C SER A 200 2.82 16.53 4.23
N ASN A 201 1.54 16.57 4.58
CA ASN A 201 1.02 17.46 5.61
C ASN A 201 1.43 16.99 7.02
N TRP A 202 1.51 15.67 7.23
CA TRP A 202 2.02 15.03 8.45
C TRP A 202 2.95 13.88 8.07
N TYR A 203 3.89 13.55 8.95
CA TYR A 203 4.75 12.38 8.81
C TYR A 203 4.79 11.61 10.12
N LEU A 204 4.35 10.35 10.10
CA LEU A 204 4.13 9.55 11.30
C LEU A 204 5.10 8.37 11.36
N GLU A 205 5.83 8.25 12.47
CA GLU A 205 6.64 7.06 12.77
C GLU A 205 5.76 5.88 13.19
N ALA A 206 4.62 6.17 13.82
CA ALA A 206 3.58 5.22 14.19
C ALA A 206 2.20 5.88 14.00
N LEU A 207 1.20 5.09 13.60
CA LEU A 207 -0.12 5.62 13.23
C LEU A 207 -0.95 6.08 14.45
N ASP A 208 -0.50 5.78 15.66
CA ASP A 208 -1.10 6.21 16.92
C ASP A 208 -0.38 7.40 17.56
N ASP A 209 0.31 8.20 16.76
CA ASP A 209 0.90 9.46 17.20
C ASP A 209 -0.13 10.33 17.94
N PRO A 210 0.10 10.66 19.22
CA PRO A 210 -0.90 11.37 20.04
C PRO A 210 -1.23 12.76 19.52
N GLU A 211 -0.25 13.49 18.98
CA GLU A 211 -0.46 14.85 18.47
C GLU A 211 -1.33 14.83 17.21
N PHE A 212 -1.12 13.83 16.34
CA PHE A 212 -1.97 13.61 15.17
C PHE A 212 -3.39 13.19 15.58
N LEU A 213 -3.53 12.21 16.49
CA LEU A 213 -4.86 11.76 16.95
C LEU A 213 -5.67 12.87 17.63
N ASP A 214 -5.00 13.78 18.35
CA ASP A 214 -5.64 14.93 18.97
C ASP A 214 -6.12 15.97 17.95
N GLN A 215 -5.46 16.06 16.80
CA GLN A 215 -5.89 16.91 15.70
C GLN A 215 -7.12 16.38 14.97
N LEU A 216 -7.49 15.09 15.10
CA LEU A 216 -8.69 14.52 14.48
C LEU A 216 -10.00 14.88 15.20
N ARG A 217 -9.93 15.60 16.32
CA ARG A 217 -11.07 16.04 17.13
C ARG A 217 -11.89 17.14 16.44
#